data_AF-A0A7S3C9U5-F1
#
_entry.id   AF-A0A7S3C9U5-F1
#
_cell.length_a   1.000
_cell.length_b   1.000
_cell.length_c   1.000
_cell.angle_alpha   90.00
_cell.angle_beta   90.00
_cell.angle_gamma   90.00
#
_symmetry.space_group_name_H-M   'P 1'
#
loop_
_entity.id
_entity.type
_entity.pdbx_description
1 polymer ?
#
loop_
_entity_poly.entity_id
_entity_poly.type
_entity_poly.pdbx_seq_one_letter_code
_entity_poly.pdbx_strand_id
1 'polypeptide(L)'
;NALTRLSVFLEDPSESGRVVAPSDVRPGRFVAASYTGHNFRPADFARFASEARRQGHELDENEFKLAGLLASEFPGYEAGGEGPGWGCIATARGLNKAEVAGTLLHESMHGLFYADEGLRRASWSFWEDLSLPRKDLWRGFLGSLGYDSSNEELCVNEMLAYLATERDLLRRHAARSEGGEGEGATLEVVQ
;
A
#
# COMPACT_ATOMS: atom_id res chain seq x y z
N ASN A 1 8.02 -1.00 -16.47
CA ASN A 1 7.18 -1.43 -15.34
C ASN A 1 5.89 -0.66 -15.48
N ALA A 2 4.76 -1.31 -15.80
CA ALA A 2 3.48 -0.66 -16.10
C ALA A 2 2.93 0.18 -14.95
N LEU A 3 3.38 -0.09 -13.73
CA LEU A 3 2.77 0.45 -12.52
C LEU A 3 3.53 1.60 -11.90
N THR A 4 4.74 1.91 -12.38
CA THR A 4 5.53 2.96 -11.74
C THR A 4 4.87 4.32 -11.90
N ARG A 5 4.31 4.65 -13.08
CA ARG A 5 3.61 5.93 -13.28
C ARG A 5 2.32 6.01 -12.47
N LEU A 6 1.58 4.91 -12.41
CA LEU A 6 0.39 4.79 -11.59
C LEU A 6 0.72 5.02 -10.11
N SER A 7 1.79 4.38 -9.63
CA SER A 7 2.25 4.52 -8.26
C SER A 7 2.66 5.94 -7.92
N VAL A 8 3.41 6.61 -8.80
CA VAL A 8 3.74 8.04 -8.65
C VAL A 8 2.46 8.88 -8.54
N PHE A 9 1.50 8.63 -9.43
CA PHE A 9 0.24 9.36 -9.46
C PHE A 9 -0.60 9.18 -8.18
N LEU A 10 -0.53 8.03 -7.53
CA LEU A 10 -1.31 7.73 -6.33
C LEU A 10 -0.60 8.18 -5.05
N GLU A 11 0.70 7.92 -4.93
CA GLU A 11 1.37 7.88 -3.63
C GLU A 11 2.51 8.88 -3.47
N ASP A 12 3.08 9.42 -4.57
CA ASP A 12 4.21 10.34 -4.45
C ASP A 12 3.73 11.70 -3.90
N PRO A 13 4.25 12.18 -2.75
CA PRO A 13 3.75 13.41 -2.12
C PRO A 13 3.90 14.67 -2.99
N SER A 14 4.85 14.67 -3.92
CA SER A 14 5.16 15.82 -4.77
C SER A 14 4.47 15.77 -6.14
N GLU A 15 4.08 14.58 -6.58
CA GLU A 15 3.54 14.33 -7.92
C GLU A 15 2.13 13.71 -7.90
N SER A 16 1.57 13.41 -6.73
CA SER A 16 0.23 12.82 -6.60
C SER A 16 -0.81 13.64 -7.36
N GLY A 17 -1.67 12.94 -8.10
CA GLY A 17 -2.63 13.57 -9.00
C GLY A 17 -2.07 14.03 -10.35
N ARG A 18 -0.74 13.98 -10.56
CA ARG A 18 -0.11 14.26 -11.86
C ARG A 18 0.39 12.98 -12.53
N VAL A 19 0.16 12.85 -13.84
CA VAL A 19 0.69 11.74 -14.61
C VAL A 19 2.02 12.14 -15.23
N VAL A 20 3.12 11.61 -14.70
CA VAL A 20 4.45 11.84 -15.27
C VAL A 20 4.57 11.22 -16.67
N ALA A 21 5.43 11.79 -17.52
CA ALA A 21 5.68 11.23 -18.84
C ALA A 21 6.43 9.89 -18.75
N PRO A 22 6.23 8.95 -19.69
CA PRO A 22 6.96 7.68 -19.71
C PRO A 22 8.49 7.83 -19.64
N SER A 23 9.03 8.87 -20.28
CA SER A 23 10.47 9.18 -20.30
C SER A 23 11.02 9.72 -18.97
N ASP A 24 10.16 10.16 -18.06
CA ASP A 24 10.55 10.73 -16.77
C ASP A 24 10.72 9.70 -15.66
N VAL A 25 10.20 8.49 -15.86
CA VAL A 25 10.39 7.36 -14.94
C VAL A 25 11.82 6.85 -15.07
N ARG A 26 12.67 7.18 -14.09
CA ARG A 26 14.07 6.74 -14.04
C ARG A 26 14.38 6.11 -12.68
N PRO A 27 15.25 5.08 -12.62
CA PRO A 27 15.69 4.49 -11.35
C PRO A 27 16.21 5.57 -10.38
N GLY A 28 15.71 5.59 -9.15
CA GLY A 28 16.11 6.53 -8.11
C GLY A 28 15.35 7.86 -8.09
N ARG A 29 14.45 8.11 -9.05
CA ARG A 29 13.49 9.22 -9.03
C ARG A 29 12.11 8.64 -8.67
N PHE A 30 11.44 9.21 -7.67
CA PHE A 30 10.18 8.70 -7.08
C PHE A 30 10.39 7.39 -6.28
N VAL A 31 11.13 7.49 -5.17
CA VAL A 31 11.50 6.34 -4.33
C VAL A 31 10.27 5.69 -3.68
N ALA A 32 9.30 6.50 -3.24
CA ALA A 32 8.01 6.01 -2.75
C ALA A 32 7.31 5.14 -3.81
N ALA A 33 7.31 5.57 -5.07
CA ALA A 33 6.72 4.84 -6.19
C ALA A 33 7.59 3.71 -6.78
N SER A 34 8.79 3.52 -6.22
CA SER A 34 9.76 2.48 -6.63
C SER A 34 9.87 1.36 -5.61
N TYR A 35 8.95 1.30 -4.64
CA TYR A 35 8.95 0.26 -3.62
C TYR A 35 8.81 -1.15 -4.21
N THR A 36 9.27 -2.11 -3.43
CA THR A 36 9.24 -3.54 -3.73
C THR A 36 7.82 -4.07 -3.91
N GLY A 37 6.80 -3.36 -3.44
CA GLY A 37 5.40 -3.70 -3.59
C GLY A 37 4.55 -2.49 -3.95
N HIS A 38 3.42 -2.72 -4.59
CA HIS A 38 2.41 -1.70 -4.83
C HIS A 38 1.05 -2.33 -5.08
N ASN A 39 0.00 -1.64 -4.64
CA ASN A 39 -1.38 -2.01 -4.88
C ASN A 39 -2.22 -0.86 -5.43
N PHE A 40 -3.28 -1.17 -6.17
CA PHE A 40 -4.23 -0.14 -6.63
C PHE A 40 -5.60 -0.77 -6.89
N ARG A 41 -6.67 0.02 -6.74
CA ARG A 41 -8.01 -0.42 -7.15
C ARG A 41 -8.20 -0.19 -8.65
N PRO A 42 -9.08 -0.95 -9.32
CA PRO A 42 -9.44 -0.67 -10.71
C PRO A 42 -9.83 0.80 -10.94
N ALA A 43 -10.63 1.38 -10.04
CA ALA A 43 -11.03 2.79 -10.10
C ALA A 43 -9.84 3.77 -10.05
N ASP A 44 -8.77 3.43 -9.32
CA ASP A 44 -7.56 4.25 -9.27
C ASP A 44 -6.83 4.24 -10.61
N PHE A 45 -6.79 3.08 -11.29
CA PHE A 45 -6.28 3.01 -12.67
C PHE A 45 -7.16 3.79 -13.65
N ALA A 46 -8.49 3.75 -13.50
CA ALA A 46 -9.39 4.54 -14.34
C ALA A 46 -9.14 6.05 -14.19
N ARG A 47 -8.93 6.52 -12.96
CA ARG A 47 -8.53 7.91 -12.67
C ARG A 47 -7.20 8.26 -13.32
N PHE A 48 -6.19 7.42 -13.15
CA PHE A 48 -4.88 7.58 -13.78
C PHE A 48 -4.98 7.67 -15.30
N ALA A 49 -5.68 6.74 -15.96
CA ALA A 49 -5.80 6.71 -17.41
C ALA A 49 -6.58 7.91 -17.95
N SER A 50 -7.62 8.35 -17.23
CA SER A 50 -8.38 9.56 -17.57
C SER A 50 -7.51 10.81 -17.46
N GLU A 51 -6.72 10.90 -16.39
CA GLU A 51 -5.82 12.02 -16.15
C GLU A 51 -4.66 12.05 -17.16
N ALA A 52 -4.11 10.89 -17.51
CA ALA A 52 -3.10 10.77 -18.56
C ALA A 52 -3.60 11.37 -19.87
N ARG A 53 -4.80 10.98 -20.31
CA ARG A 53 -5.45 11.53 -21.51
C ARG A 53 -5.68 13.03 -21.40
N ARG A 54 -6.15 13.52 -20.25
CA ARG A 54 -6.38 14.95 -20.00
C ARG A 54 -5.09 15.78 -20.13
N GLN A 55 -3.96 15.21 -19.70
CA GLN A 55 -2.64 15.84 -19.78
C GLN A 55 -1.95 15.63 -21.15
N GLY A 56 -2.59 14.94 -22.09
CA GLY A 56 -2.02 14.65 -23.42
C GLY A 56 -0.96 13.54 -23.41
N HIS A 57 -0.93 12.72 -22.36
CA HIS A 57 -0.08 11.54 -22.27
C HIS A 57 -0.82 10.29 -22.77
N GLU A 58 -0.14 9.50 -23.60
CA GLU A 58 -0.61 8.17 -23.97
C GLU A 58 -0.26 7.14 -22.89
N LEU A 59 -1.05 6.06 -22.85
CA LEU A 59 -0.69 4.86 -22.10
C LEU A 59 0.43 4.13 -22.84
N ASP A 60 1.40 3.60 -22.09
CA ASP A 60 2.42 2.72 -22.66
C ASP A 60 1.83 1.33 -23.00
N GLU A 61 2.64 0.48 -23.66
CA GLU A 61 2.19 -0.86 -24.08
C GLU A 61 1.70 -1.72 -22.90
N ASN A 62 2.34 -1.62 -21.73
CA ASN A 62 1.96 -2.44 -20.58
C ASN A 62 0.75 -1.86 -19.84
N GLU A 63 0.65 -0.55 -19.73
CA GLU A 63 -0.53 0.15 -19.21
C GLU A 63 -1.76 -0.15 -20.08
N PHE A 64 -1.61 -0.18 -21.40
CA PHE A 64 -2.68 -0.56 -22.31
C PHE A 64 -3.11 -2.03 -22.12
N LYS A 65 -2.16 -2.96 -21.97
CA LYS A 65 -2.48 -4.37 -21.66
C LYS A 65 -3.21 -4.51 -20.33
N LEU A 66 -2.76 -3.79 -19.30
CA LEU A 66 -3.40 -3.78 -17.99
C LEU A 66 -4.83 -3.22 -18.08
N ALA A 67 -5.05 -2.15 -18.83
CA ALA A 67 -6.39 -1.61 -19.07
C ALA A 67 -7.33 -2.67 -19.68
N GLY A 68 -6.85 -3.45 -20.65
CA GLY A 68 -7.62 -4.55 -21.25
C GLY A 68 -7.97 -5.65 -20.27
N LEU A 69 -7.03 -6.04 -19.39
CA LEU A 69 -7.29 -7.01 -18.32
C LEU A 69 -8.32 -6.48 -17.33
N LEU A 70 -8.18 -5.23 -16.90
CA LEU A 70 -9.11 -4.58 -15.97
C LEU A 70 -10.52 -4.50 -16.55
N ALA A 71 -10.67 -4.16 -17.83
CA ALA A 71 -11.96 -4.08 -18.50
C ALA A 71 -12.66 -5.46 -18.57
N SER A 72 -11.87 -6.54 -18.70
CA SER A 72 -12.38 -7.92 -18.72
C SER A 72 -12.84 -8.38 -17.34
N GLU A 73 -12.04 -8.13 -16.30
CA GLU A 73 -12.29 -8.63 -14.94
C GLU A 73 -13.24 -7.73 -14.12
N PHE A 74 -13.25 -6.42 -14.41
CA PHE A 74 -14.00 -5.41 -13.67
C PHE A 74 -14.88 -4.55 -14.62
N PRO A 75 -16.00 -5.08 -15.12
CA PRO A 75 -16.84 -4.37 -16.07
C PRO A 75 -17.33 -3.02 -15.53
N GLY A 76 -17.06 -1.93 -16.27
CA GLY A 76 -17.50 -0.58 -15.92
C GLY A 76 -16.55 0.19 -15.00
N TYR A 77 -15.37 -0.36 -14.67
CA TYR A 77 -14.38 0.32 -13.84
C TYR A 77 -13.91 1.65 -14.47
N GLU A 78 -13.89 1.76 -15.80
CA GLU A 78 -13.44 2.97 -16.50
C GLU A 78 -14.31 4.19 -16.21
N ALA A 79 -15.57 3.97 -15.84
CA ALA A 79 -16.49 5.03 -15.40
C ALA A 79 -16.28 5.42 -13.92
N GLY A 80 -15.21 4.93 -13.29
CA GLY A 80 -15.00 5.05 -11.84
C GLY A 80 -15.89 4.11 -11.04
N GLY A 81 -16.42 3.06 -11.68
CA GLY A 81 -17.25 2.06 -11.01
C GLY A 81 -16.47 1.38 -9.88
N GLU A 82 -17.18 1.12 -8.78
CA GLU A 82 -16.74 0.23 -7.70
C GLU A 82 -17.72 -0.95 -7.64
N GLY A 83 -17.24 -2.13 -7.23
CA GLY A 83 -18.04 -3.34 -7.16
C GLY A 83 -17.80 -4.11 -5.85
N PRO A 84 -18.80 -4.87 -5.36
CA PRO A 84 -18.61 -5.73 -4.20
C PRO A 84 -17.46 -6.72 -4.43
N GLY A 85 -16.52 -6.79 -3.49
CA GLY A 85 -15.36 -7.67 -3.60
C GLY A 85 -14.28 -7.22 -4.60
N TRP A 86 -14.41 -6.04 -5.21
CA TRP A 86 -13.33 -5.46 -5.99
C TRP A 86 -12.22 -5.04 -5.03
N GLY A 87 -11.21 -5.90 -4.91
CA GLY A 87 -10.03 -5.64 -4.08
C GLY A 87 -9.04 -4.69 -4.77
N CYS A 88 -7.75 -4.95 -4.58
CA CYS A 88 -6.69 -4.29 -5.32
C CYS A 88 -5.93 -5.28 -6.21
N ILE A 89 -5.27 -4.76 -7.24
CA ILE A 89 -4.19 -5.48 -7.91
C ILE A 89 -2.92 -5.21 -7.13
N ALA A 90 -2.32 -6.27 -6.61
CA ALA A 90 -1.05 -6.26 -5.91
C ALA A 90 0.09 -6.66 -6.85
N THR A 91 1.21 -5.96 -6.77
CA THR A 91 2.46 -6.38 -7.42
C THR A 91 3.61 -6.34 -6.45
N ALA A 92 4.57 -7.26 -6.63
CA ALA A 92 5.73 -7.37 -5.79
C ALA A 92 6.99 -7.69 -6.59
N ARG A 93 8.11 -7.24 -6.06
CA ARG A 93 9.48 -7.44 -6.52
C ARG A 93 10.36 -7.64 -5.29
N GLY A 94 11.32 -8.55 -5.38
CA GLY A 94 12.29 -8.81 -4.33
C GLY A 94 13.56 -9.42 -4.92
N LEU A 95 14.63 -9.46 -4.14
CA LEU A 95 15.92 -10.07 -4.52
C LEU A 95 15.82 -11.60 -4.54
N ASN A 96 14.88 -12.17 -3.81
CA ASN A 96 14.61 -13.61 -3.75
C ASN A 96 13.10 -13.91 -3.60
N LYS A 97 12.74 -15.18 -3.71
CA LYS A 97 11.33 -15.64 -3.63
C LYS A 97 10.69 -15.37 -2.27
N ALA A 98 11.45 -15.41 -1.18
CA ALA A 98 10.91 -15.18 0.17
C ALA A 98 10.54 -13.70 0.35
N GLU A 99 11.38 -12.79 -0.13
CA GLU A 99 11.07 -11.35 -0.15
C GLU A 99 9.84 -11.06 -1.02
N VAL A 100 9.76 -11.62 -2.24
CA VAL A 100 8.57 -11.48 -3.09
C VAL A 100 7.31 -11.98 -2.38
N ALA A 101 7.38 -13.12 -1.70
CA ALA A 101 6.24 -13.69 -0.97
C ALA A 101 5.83 -12.82 0.22
N GLY A 102 6.79 -12.28 0.98
CA GLY A 102 6.53 -11.36 2.09
C GLY A 102 5.84 -10.08 1.61
N THR A 103 6.36 -9.48 0.54
CA THR A 103 5.75 -8.30 -0.07
C THR A 103 4.36 -8.62 -0.62
N LEU A 104 4.17 -9.71 -1.36
CA LEU A 104 2.84 -10.10 -1.85
C LEU A 104 1.84 -10.30 -0.71
N LEU A 105 2.28 -10.85 0.41
CA LEU A 105 1.42 -11.00 1.59
C LEU A 105 1.01 -9.62 2.13
N HIS A 106 1.94 -8.67 2.23
CA HIS A 106 1.68 -7.28 2.60
C HIS A 106 0.63 -6.65 1.68
N GLU A 107 0.89 -6.70 0.37
CA GLU A 107 0.00 -6.13 -0.66
C GLU A 107 -1.39 -6.81 -0.66
N SER A 108 -1.45 -8.10 -0.35
CA SER A 108 -2.71 -8.85 -0.28
C SER A 108 -3.60 -8.35 0.88
N MET A 109 -3.01 -7.87 1.98
CA MET A 109 -3.78 -7.32 3.10
C MET A 109 -4.51 -6.05 2.71
N HIS A 110 -3.90 -5.20 1.89
CA HIS A 110 -4.63 -4.07 1.33
C HIS A 110 -5.75 -4.51 0.39
N GLY A 111 -5.57 -5.61 -0.35
CA GLY A 111 -6.62 -6.18 -1.19
C GLY A 111 -7.82 -6.61 -0.37
N LEU A 112 -7.58 -7.26 0.78
CA LEU A 112 -8.63 -7.62 1.73
C LEU A 112 -9.27 -6.39 2.37
N PHE A 113 -8.52 -5.32 2.66
CA PHE A 113 -9.08 -4.07 3.16
C PHE A 113 -10.14 -3.49 2.22
N TYR A 114 -9.90 -3.52 0.90
CA TYR A 114 -10.88 -3.01 -0.07
C TYR A 114 -12.01 -4.01 -0.36
N ALA A 115 -11.71 -5.30 -0.42
CA ALA A 115 -12.67 -6.33 -0.80
C ALA A 115 -13.60 -6.76 0.34
N ASP A 116 -13.14 -6.74 1.60
CA ASP A 116 -13.86 -7.22 2.77
C ASP A 116 -14.32 -6.05 3.66
N GLU A 117 -15.61 -5.77 3.61
CA GLU A 117 -16.22 -4.68 4.38
C GLU A 117 -16.11 -4.89 5.90
N GLY A 118 -16.15 -6.14 6.37
CA GLY A 118 -16.03 -6.47 7.78
C GLY A 118 -14.64 -6.16 8.31
N LEU A 119 -13.60 -6.59 7.59
CA LEU A 119 -12.22 -6.28 7.92
C LEU A 119 -11.97 -4.78 7.87
N ARG A 120 -12.41 -4.09 6.81
CA ARG A 120 -12.28 -2.63 6.68
C ARG A 120 -12.89 -1.89 7.86
N ARG A 121 -14.12 -2.23 8.26
CA ARG A 121 -14.77 -1.63 9.42
C ARG A 121 -14.00 -1.90 10.71
N ALA A 122 -13.48 -3.11 10.90
CA ALA A 122 -12.68 -3.46 12.07
C ALA A 122 -11.38 -2.64 12.13
N SER A 123 -10.69 -2.47 11.01
CA SER A 123 -9.48 -1.65 10.91
C SER A 123 -9.74 -0.18 11.26
N TRP A 124 -10.82 0.40 10.74
CA TRP A 124 -11.24 1.76 11.09
C TRP A 124 -11.62 1.88 12.56
N SER A 125 -12.39 0.94 13.11
CA SER A 125 -12.74 0.95 14.53
C SER A 125 -11.48 0.93 15.40
N PHE A 126 -10.52 0.06 15.08
CA PHE A 126 -9.26 0.01 15.81
C PHE A 126 -8.48 1.32 15.70
N TRP A 127 -8.39 1.91 14.51
CA TRP A 127 -7.73 3.21 14.31
C TRP A 127 -8.39 4.30 15.16
N GLU A 128 -9.72 4.40 15.16
CA GLU A 128 -10.45 5.41 15.93
C GLU A 128 -10.32 5.24 17.43
N ASP A 129 -10.18 4.00 17.91
CA ASP A 129 -9.94 3.70 19.33
C ASP A 129 -8.51 4.05 19.77
N LEU A 130 -7.58 4.33 18.84
CA LEU A 130 -6.24 4.80 19.19
C LEU A 130 -6.28 6.23 19.74
N SER A 131 -5.51 6.47 20.81
CA SER A 131 -5.26 7.82 21.28
C SER A 131 -4.48 8.64 20.25
N LEU A 132 -4.64 9.96 20.26
CA LEU A 132 -3.91 10.88 19.36
C LEU A 132 -2.39 10.61 19.34
N PRO A 133 -1.69 10.44 20.48
CA PRO A 133 -0.26 10.10 20.45
C PRO A 133 0.06 8.81 19.70
N ARG A 134 -0.81 7.79 19.75
CA ARG A 134 -0.61 6.54 19.01
C ARG A 134 -0.86 6.71 17.50
N LYS A 135 -1.89 7.47 17.13
CA LYS A 135 -2.11 7.85 15.72
C LYS A 135 -0.90 8.62 15.18
N ASP A 136 -0.32 9.53 15.97
CA ASP A 136 0.85 10.31 15.58
C ASP A 136 2.13 9.47 15.44
N LEU A 137 2.30 8.42 16.25
CA LEU A 137 3.39 7.44 16.04
C LEU A 137 3.27 6.73 14.69
N TRP A 138 2.07 6.29 14.31
CA TRP A 138 1.82 5.71 12.99
C TRP A 138 2.08 6.70 11.86
N ARG A 139 1.54 7.92 11.96
CA ARG A 139 1.75 8.97 10.95
C ARG A 139 3.23 9.33 10.79
N GLY A 140 3.97 9.40 11.90
CA GLY A 140 5.41 9.64 11.89
C GLY A 140 6.20 8.50 11.25
N PHE A 141 5.85 7.25 11.60
CA PHE A 141 6.44 6.06 10.98
C PHE A 141 6.20 6.02 9.47
N LEU A 142 4.95 6.16 9.02
CA LEU A 142 4.59 6.13 7.59
C LEU A 142 5.20 7.30 6.82
N GLY A 143 5.20 8.50 7.41
CA GLY A 143 5.87 9.66 6.82
C GLY A 143 7.39 9.44 6.66
N SER A 144 8.04 8.73 7.59
CA SER A 144 9.46 8.38 7.47
C SER A 144 9.77 7.42 6.33
N LEU A 145 8.78 6.65 5.88
CA LEU A 145 8.87 5.76 4.72
C LEU A 145 8.57 6.46 3.38
N GLY A 146 8.05 7.69 3.43
CA GLY A 146 7.74 8.51 2.27
C GLY A 146 6.26 8.57 1.88
N TYR A 147 5.36 7.99 2.68
CA TYR A 147 3.92 8.06 2.44
C TYR A 147 3.32 9.42 2.82
N ASP A 148 2.19 9.78 2.19
CA ASP A 148 1.35 10.90 2.62
C ASP A 148 0.56 10.53 3.90
N SER A 149 1.19 10.76 5.06
CA SER A 149 0.58 10.47 6.36
C SER A 149 -0.53 11.44 6.79
N SER A 150 -0.89 12.42 5.95
CA SER A 150 -2.10 13.22 6.12
C SER A 150 -3.35 12.52 5.60
N ASN A 151 -3.19 11.54 4.70
CA ASN A 151 -4.27 10.70 4.21
C ASN A 151 -4.62 9.62 5.26
N GLU A 152 -5.78 9.76 5.89
CA GLU A 152 -6.19 8.88 6.99
C GLU A 152 -6.54 7.47 6.53
N GLU A 153 -7.18 7.31 5.38
CA GLU A 153 -7.46 5.98 4.82
C GLU A 153 -6.17 5.21 4.52
N LEU A 154 -5.16 5.89 3.95
CA LEU A 154 -3.83 5.32 3.75
C LEU A 154 -3.26 4.86 5.10
N CYS A 155 -3.31 5.69 6.14
CA CYS A 155 -2.79 5.33 7.46
C CYS A 155 -3.48 4.09 8.05
N VAL A 156 -4.80 4.00 7.93
CA VAL A 156 -5.58 2.84 8.43
C VAL A 156 -5.23 1.57 7.65
N ASN A 157 -5.13 1.68 6.33
CA ASN A 157 -4.84 0.56 5.45
C ASN A 157 -3.41 0.02 5.65
N GLU A 158 -2.43 0.92 5.73
CA GLU A 158 -1.03 0.59 6.04
C GLU A 158 -0.89 -0.06 7.42
N MET A 159 -1.54 0.51 8.44
CA MET A 159 -1.54 -0.07 9.78
C MET A 159 -2.02 -1.53 9.76
N LEU A 160 -3.12 -1.83 9.05
CA LEU A 160 -3.59 -3.21 8.89
C LEU A 160 -2.51 -4.11 8.27
N ALA A 161 -1.93 -3.70 7.15
CA ALA A 161 -0.94 -4.50 6.43
C ALA A 161 0.32 -4.73 7.26
N TYR A 162 0.85 -3.71 7.92
CA TYR A 162 1.99 -3.84 8.82
C TYR A 162 1.71 -4.77 10.00
N LEU A 163 0.57 -4.61 10.69
CA LEU A 163 0.22 -5.45 11.84
C LEU A 163 0.03 -6.93 11.44
N ALA A 164 -0.50 -7.18 10.25
CA ALA A 164 -0.79 -8.54 9.79
C ALA A 164 0.45 -9.27 9.24
N THR A 165 1.40 -8.55 8.63
CA THR A 165 2.43 -9.18 7.79
C THR A 165 3.85 -9.04 8.33
N GLU A 166 4.16 -7.94 9.03
CA GLU A 166 5.52 -7.66 9.50
C GLU A 166 5.83 -8.33 10.86
N ARG A 167 5.65 -9.66 10.89
CA ARG A 167 5.98 -10.52 12.04
C ARG A 167 7.44 -10.39 12.48
N ASP A 168 8.34 -10.12 11.55
CA ASP A 168 9.77 -9.96 11.85
C ASP A 168 10.11 -8.56 12.39
N LEU A 169 9.27 -7.55 12.17
CA LEU A 169 9.42 -6.23 12.79
C LEU A 169 9.03 -6.30 14.28
N LEU A 170 7.97 -7.06 14.60
CA LEU A 170 7.60 -7.42 15.98
C LEU A 170 8.68 -8.26 16.67
N ARG A 171 9.22 -9.29 15.99
CA ARG A 171 10.31 -10.13 16.55
C ARG A 171 11.60 -9.34 16.78
N ARG A 172 11.99 -8.45 15.85
CA ARG A 172 13.18 -7.60 16.00
C ARG A 172 13.00 -6.54 17.09
N HIS A 173 11.78 -6.02 17.27
CA HIS A 173 11.48 -5.14 18.40
C HIS A 173 11.58 -5.90 19.74
N ALA A 174 10.95 -7.08 19.84
CA ALA A 174 11.03 -7.92 21.03
C ALA A 174 12.49 -8.29 21.39
N ALA A 175 13.30 -8.69 20.41
CA ALA A 175 14.71 -8.98 20.62
C ALA A 175 15.55 -7.77 21.03
N ARG A 176 15.15 -6.54 20.65
CA ARG A 176 15.80 -5.29 21.10
C ARG A 176 15.35 -4.89 22.50
N SER A 177 14.10 -5.16 22.87
CA SER A 177 13.59 -4.96 24.23
C SER A 177 14.21 -5.91 25.25
N GLU A 178 14.59 -7.13 24.83
CA GLU A 178 15.32 -8.10 25.66
C GLU A 178 16.82 -7.79 25.79
N GLY A 179 17.36 -6.90 24.94
CA GLY A 179 18.78 -6.49 24.95
C GLY A 179 19.09 -5.23 25.77
N GLY A 180 18.10 -4.63 26.44
CA GLY A 180 18.29 -3.52 27.38
C GLY A 180 18.33 -4.05 28.82
N GLU A 181 19.48 -3.91 29.49
CA GLU A 181 19.71 -4.41 30.85
C GLU A 181 18.66 -3.90 31.87
N GLY A 182 18.09 -4.83 32.65
CA GLY A 182 17.26 -4.50 33.82
C GLY A 182 16.50 -5.69 34.41
N GLU A 183 17.17 -6.44 35.29
CA GLU A 183 16.66 -7.34 36.36
C GLU A 183 15.32 -8.10 36.19
N GLY A 184 15.49 -9.43 36.04
CA GLY A 184 14.64 -10.54 36.50
C GLY A 184 13.18 -10.29 36.93
N ALA A 185 12.25 -10.81 36.14
CA ALA A 185 11.02 -11.42 36.65
C ALA A 185 10.54 -12.52 35.70
N THR A 186 10.80 -13.77 36.07
CA THR A 186 10.19 -14.96 35.48
C THR A 186 8.68 -14.93 35.73
N LEU A 187 7.87 -14.84 34.69
CA LEU A 187 6.43 -15.10 34.80
C LEU A 187 6.20 -16.60 34.55
N GLU A 188 6.04 -17.34 35.65
CA GLU A 188 5.52 -18.70 35.61
C GLU A 188 4.09 -18.68 35.08
N VAL A 189 3.85 -19.40 33.99
CA VAL A 189 2.51 -19.73 33.51
C VAL A 189 2.04 -20.94 34.31
N VAL A 190 1.14 -20.70 35.26
CA VAL A 190 0.42 -21.76 35.97
C VAL A 190 -0.54 -22.42 34.98
N GLN A 191 -0.41 -23.74 34.81
CA GLN A 191 -1.34 -24.59 34.07
C GLN A 191 -2.66 -24.76 34.81
#